data_AF-A0A1S3XGY6-F1
#
_entry.id   AF-A0A1S3XGY6-F1
#
_cell.length_a   1.000
_cell.length_b   1.000
_cell.length_c   1.000
_cell.angle_alpha   90.00
_cell.angle_beta   90.00
_cell.angle_gamma   90.00
#
_symmetry.space_group_name_H-M   'P 1'
#
loop_
_entity.id
_entity.type
_entity.pdbx_description
1 polymer ?
#
loop_
_entity_poly.entity_id
_entity_poly.type
_entity_poly.pdbx_seq_one_letter_code
_entity_poly.pdbx_strand_id
1 'polypeptide(L)'
;MLATYIVLFILASLILGETLVFLGIWFHISFQESIIVALSHLHKGKGPLIVTRIRILMFCVLLYWVYSTSVIFYSRWIFHGPINWRDDVALYLLILQASLLGFSLFAWMLLDKLYPVIMEHHSVRKIIKAEEILLQERKLLMGDHSRVLQGKIAELRAKMKKLETDCKIKATKAQAAGAIVLKLKNQFEELHFKYDRLFEYNQTLRNQLQSISHEVEINDESDGWSNLKIKLGCPTLENNGQSVDFKNVMEATTKCGEYLVSDTQSSSSPRHRRPIYQC
;
A
#
# COMPACT_ATOMS: atom_id res chain seq x y z
N MET A 1 69.20 -24.62 -34.58
CA MET A 1 68.29 -23.99 -35.57
C MET A 1 66.90 -24.60 -35.54
N LEU A 2 66.67 -25.88 -35.89
CA LEU A 2 65.31 -26.45 -35.85
C LEU A 2 64.65 -26.38 -34.46
N ALA A 3 65.40 -26.70 -33.39
CA ALA A 3 64.89 -26.61 -32.02
C ALA A 3 64.45 -25.19 -31.63
N THR A 4 65.19 -24.15 -32.03
CA THR A 4 64.85 -22.75 -31.71
C THR A 4 63.61 -22.29 -32.47
N TYR A 5 63.42 -22.72 -33.72
CA TYR A 5 62.19 -22.44 -34.47
C TYR A 5 60.96 -23.14 -33.88
N ILE A 6 61.11 -24.40 -33.43
CA ILE A 6 60.03 -25.14 -32.77
C ILE A 6 59.61 -24.43 -31.48
N VAL A 7 60.58 -24.00 -30.65
CA VAL A 7 60.29 -23.26 -29.42
C VAL A 7 59.58 -21.95 -29.70
N LEU A 8 60.00 -21.22 -30.74
CA LEU A 8 59.36 -19.97 -31.13
C LEU A 8 57.93 -20.16 -31.65
N PHE A 9 57.68 -21.24 -32.41
CA PHE A 9 56.33 -21.61 -32.86
C PHE A 9 55.40 -21.94 -31.69
N ILE A 10 55.90 -22.66 -30.67
CA ILE A 10 55.13 -22.96 -29.46
C ILE A 10 54.81 -21.67 -28.69
N LEU A 11 55.78 -20.77 -28.48
CA LEU A 11 55.54 -19.50 -27.78
C LEU A 11 54.58 -18.60 -28.57
N ALA A 12 54.71 -18.53 -29.90
CA ALA A 12 53.80 -17.75 -30.74
C ALA A 12 52.36 -18.28 -30.65
N SER A 13 52.19 -19.61 -30.66
CA SER A 13 50.86 -20.25 -30.51
C SER A 13 50.27 -19.98 -29.12
N LEU A 14 51.11 -19.97 -28.08
CA LEU A 14 50.70 -19.66 -26.71
C LEU A 14 50.20 -18.21 -26.59
N ILE A 15 50.93 -17.24 -27.14
CA ILE A 15 50.53 -15.82 -27.14
C ILE A 15 49.26 -15.60 -27.96
N LEU A 16 49.13 -16.29 -29.10
CA LEU A 16 47.91 -16.24 -29.90
C LEU A 16 46.70 -16.77 -29.11
N GLY A 17 46.91 -17.83 -28.32
CA GLY A 17 45.91 -18.32 -27.36
C GLY A 17 45.58 -17.31 -26.25
N GLU A 18 46.59 -16.72 -25.61
CA GLU A 18 46.40 -15.72 -24.54
C GLU A 18 45.68 -14.47 -25.04
N THR A 19 46.08 -13.94 -26.20
CA THR A 19 45.43 -12.78 -26.83
C THR A 19 44.00 -13.09 -27.24
N LEU A 20 43.70 -14.32 -27.68
CA LEU A 20 42.33 -14.76 -27.95
C LEU A 20 41.48 -14.81 -26.67
N VAL A 21 42.06 -15.26 -25.53
CA VAL A 21 41.39 -15.24 -24.22
C VAL A 21 41.13 -13.81 -23.75
N PHE A 22 42.12 -12.92 -23.87
CA PHE A 22 41.94 -11.49 -23.56
C PHE A 22 40.87 -10.85 -24.44
N LEU A 23 40.89 -11.15 -25.74
CA LEU A 23 39.89 -10.66 -26.67
C LEU A 23 38.50 -11.22 -26.34
N GLY A 24 38.39 -12.49 -25.93
CA GLY A 24 37.13 -13.08 -25.49
C GLY A 24 36.56 -12.41 -24.24
N ILE A 25 37.41 -12.02 -23.29
CA ILE A 25 37.02 -11.25 -22.11
C ILE A 25 36.61 -9.81 -22.49
N TRP A 26 37.35 -9.18 -23.41
CA TRP A 26 37.13 -7.81 -23.84
C TRP A 26 35.90 -7.65 -24.74
N PHE A 27 35.67 -8.61 -25.65
CA PHE A 27 34.69 -8.47 -26.73
C PHE A 27 33.26 -8.42 -26.19
N HIS A 28 32.89 -9.29 -25.24
CA HIS A 28 31.65 -9.12 -24.48
C HIS A 28 31.45 -10.21 -23.41
N ILE A 29 30.69 -9.86 -22.36
CA ILE A 29 30.16 -10.71 -21.27
C ILE A 29 29.55 -12.07 -21.69
N SER A 30 29.30 -12.31 -22.98
CA SER A 30 28.66 -13.53 -23.49
C SER A 30 29.53 -14.79 -23.43
N PHE A 31 30.87 -14.68 -23.47
CA PHE A 31 31.77 -15.85 -23.38
C PHE A 31 32.15 -16.24 -21.95
N GLN A 32 31.57 -15.56 -20.95
CA GLN A 32 31.93 -15.76 -19.55
C GLN A 32 31.63 -17.19 -19.07
N GLU A 33 30.58 -17.84 -19.57
CA GLU A 33 30.25 -19.21 -19.11
C GLU A 33 31.32 -20.23 -19.49
N SER A 34 31.83 -20.20 -20.72
CA SER A 34 32.89 -21.11 -21.17
C SER A 34 34.23 -20.81 -20.47
N ILE A 35 34.57 -19.53 -20.30
CA ILE A 35 35.82 -19.11 -19.65
C ILE A 35 35.79 -19.41 -18.14
N ILE A 36 34.65 -19.22 -17.46
CA ILE A 36 34.47 -19.53 -16.04
C ILE A 36 34.60 -21.03 -15.80
N VAL A 37 34.01 -21.88 -16.65
CA VAL A 37 34.14 -23.34 -16.51
C VAL A 37 35.60 -23.78 -16.69
N ALA A 38 36.28 -23.31 -17.74
CA ALA A 38 37.68 -23.62 -17.99
C ALA A 38 38.61 -23.17 -16.84
N LEU A 39 38.37 -21.97 -16.32
CA LEU A 39 39.21 -21.37 -15.27
C LEU A 39 38.89 -21.92 -13.88
N SER A 40 37.63 -22.29 -13.62
CA SER A 40 37.24 -22.96 -12.38
C SER A 40 37.93 -24.32 -12.21
N HIS A 41 38.22 -25.02 -13.31
CA HIS A 41 38.94 -26.30 -13.27
C HIS A 41 40.44 -26.11 -12.92
N LEU A 42 41.01 -24.96 -13.27
CA LEU A 42 42.41 -24.65 -13.03
C LEU A 42 42.69 -24.27 -11.56
N HIS A 43 41.76 -23.55 -10.91
CA HIS A 43 41.94 -23.03 -9.55
C HIS A 43 41.42 -23.96 -8.43
N LYS A 44 40.61 -24.98 -8.73
CA LYS A 44 39.93 -25.80 -7.69
C LYS A 44 40.83 -26.79 -6.93
N GLY A 45 42.11 -26.92 -7.27
CA GLY A 45 42.95 -28.03 -6.79
C GLY A 45 44.13 -27.70 -5.86
N LYS A 46 44.55 -26.44 -5.66
CA LYS A 46 45.86 -26.16 -5.04
C LYS A 46 45.81 -25.00 -4.04
N GLY A 47 46.25 -25.26 -2.81
CA GLY A 47 46.23 -24.31 -1.70
C GLY A 47 46.95 -22.98 -2.02
N PRO A 48 46.46 -21.86 -1.46
CA PRO A 48 46.87 -20.49 -1.84
C PRO A 48 48.35 -20.20 -1.66
N LEU A 49 49.01 -20.92 -0.75
CA LEU A 49 50.43 -20.74 -0.46
C LEU A 49 51.35 -21.35 -1.54
N ILE A 50 50.97 -22.47 -2.15
CA ILE A 50 51.80 -23.18 -3.12
C ILE A 50 51.78 -22.45 -4.47
N VAL A 51 50.61 -21.96 -4.87
CA VAL A 51 50.43 -21.20 -6.12
C VAL A 51 51.21 -19.87 -6.06
N THR A 52 51.31 -19.26 -4.88
CA THR A 52 52.08 -18.03 -4.70
C THR A 52 53.59 -18.28 -4.82
N ARG A 53 54.09 -19.39 -4.28
CA ARG A 53 55.51 -19.77 -4.40
C ARG A 53 55.92 -20.11 -5.83
N ILE A 54 55.10 -20.87 -6.56
CA ILE A 54 55.37 -21.24 -7.96
C ILE A 54 55.42 -19.98 -8.85
N ARG A 55 54.56 -18.99 -8.60
CA ARG A 55 54.56 -17.71 -9.32
C ARG A 55 55.84 -16.92 -9.11
N ILE A 56 56.29 -16.80 -7.86
CA ILE A 56 57.55 -16.13 -7.53
C ILE A 56 58.73 -16.86 -8.20
N LEU A 57 58.73 -18.20 -8.17
CA LEU A 57 59.78 -19.00 -8.80
C LEU A 57 59.82 -18.79 -10.32
N MET A 58 58.66 -18.81 -11.00
CA MET A 58 58.57 -18.55 -12.44
C MET A 58 59.05 -17.13 -12.79
N PHE A 59 58.72 -16.14 -11.95
CA PHE A 59 59.17 -14.75 -12.13
C PHE A 59 60.70 -14.63 -11.99
N CYS A 60 61.30 -15.28 -10.99
CA CYS A 60 62.76 -15.32 -10.82
C CYS A 60 63.47 -15.99 -12.01
N VAL A 61 62.92 -17.10 -12.53
CA VAL A 61 63.46 -17.76 -13.74
C VAL A 61 63.38 -16.82 -14.94
N LEU A 62 62.32 -16.02 -15.06
CA LEU A 62 62.19 -15.03 -16.11
C LEU A 62 63.21 -13.89 -15.98
N LEU A 63 63.38 -13.35 -14.78
CA LEU A 63 64.41 -12.35 -14.50
C LEU A 63 65.81 -12.88 -14.83
N TYR A 64 66.09 -14.14 -14.52
CA TYR A 64 67.34 -14.80 -14.88
C TYR A 64 67.54 -14.87 -16.40
N TRP A 65 66.50 -15.26 -17.15
CA TRP A 65 66.55 -15.28 -18.61
C TRP A 65 66.73 -13.89 -19.22
N VAL A 66 65.98 -12.89 -18.74
CA VAL A 66 66.09 -11.49 -19.19
C VAL A 66 67.46 -10.92 -18.84
N TYR A 67 67.97 -11.19 -17.64
CA TYR A 67 69.30 -10.77 -17.22
C TYR A 67 70.39 -11.40 -18.09
N SER A 68 70.30 -12.70 -18.37
CA SER A 68 71.22 -13.39 -19.28
C SER A 68 71.22 -12.77 -20.68
N THR A 69 70.04 -12.54 -21.27
CA THR A 69 69.91 -11.87 -22.58
C THR A 69 70.42 -10.44 -22.53
N SER A 70 70.15 -9.70 -21.45
CA SER A 70 70.58 -8.32 -21.27
C SER A 70 72.10 -8.20 -21.11
N VAL A 71 72.75 -9.10 -20.38
CA VAL A 71 74.22 -9.17 -20.25
C VAL A 71 74.89 -9.50 -21.59
N ILE A 72 74.31 -10.42 -22.36
CA ILE A 72 74.79 -10.75 -23.71
C ILE A 72 74.65 -9.54 -24.64
N PHE A 73 73.56 -8.78 -24.51
CA PHE A 73 73.35 -7.55 -25.28
C PHE A 73 74.33 -6.44 -24.88
N TYR A 74 74.56 -6.23 -23.58
CA TYR A 74 75.46 -5.20 -23.07
C TYR A 74 76.92 -5.49 -23.41
N SER A 75 77.35 -6.74 -23.25
CA SER A 75 78.69 -7.18 -23.66
C SER A 75 78.92 -7.02 -25.16
N ARG A 76 77.90 -7.28 -26.00
CA ARG A 76 77.94 -7.06 -27.46
C ARG A 76 77.93 -5.57 -27.85
N TRP A 77 77.25 -4.72 -27.09
CA TRP A 77 77.20 -3.27 -27.35
C TRP A 77 78.56 -2.59 -27.06
N ILE A 78 79.25 -3.04 -26.00
CA ILE A 78 80.56 -2.51 -25.58
C ILE A 78 81.70 -3.05 -26.46
N PHE A 79 81.68 -4.35 -26.80
CA PHE A 79 82.69 -4.96 -27.68
C PHE A 79 82.23 -4.96 -29.14
N HIS A 80 82.43 -3.85 -29.85
CA HIS A 80 82.28 -3.79 -31.31
C HIS A 80 83.38 -4.64 -31.99
N GLY A 81 83.14 -5.94 -32.13
CA GLY A 81 83.95 -6.89 -32.91
C GLY A 81 83.31 -7.24 -34.27
N PRO A 82 84.09 -7.76 -35.25
CA PRO A 82 83.63 -7.97 -36.62
C PRO A 82 82.45 -8.93 -36.70
N ILE A 83 81.46 -8.53 -37.50
CA ILE A 83 80.09 -9.02 -37.47
C ILE A 83 79.97 -10.25 -38.39
N ASN A 84 79.61 -11.40 -37.82
CA ASN A 84 79.23 -12.56 -38.59
C ASN A 84 77.70 -12.57 -38.72
N TRP A 85 77.18 -12.46 -39.95
CA TRP A 85 75.75 -12.38 -40.27
C TRP A 85 74.89 -13.52 -39.67
N ARG A 86 75.51 -14.66 -39.37
CA ARG A 86 74.86 -15.82 -38.73
C ARG A 86 74.58 -15.60 -37.24
N ASP A 87 75.42 -14.81 -36.57
CA ASP A 87 75.30 -14.54 -35.15
C ASP A 87 74.26 -13.46 -34.87
N ASP A 88 74.05 -12.54 -35.81
CA ASP A 88 73.00 -11.51 -35.73
C ASP A 88 71.60 -12.15 -35.68
N VAL A 89 71.30 -13.07 -36.61
CA VAL A 89 69.98 -13.73 -36.66
C VAL A 89 69.71 -14.54 -35.38
N ALA A 90 70.73 -15.22 -34.84
CA ALA A 90 70.63 -15.98 -33.60
C ALA A 90 70.36 -15.08 -32.38
N LEU A 91 70.95 -13.87 -32.34
CA LEU A 91 70.71 -12.89 -31.29
C LEU A 91 69.29 -12.31 -31.35
N TYR A 92 68.81 -11.92 -32.53
CA TYR A 92 67.43 -11.43 -32.70
C TYR A 92 66.40 -12.50 -32.29
N LEU A 93 66.64 -13.77 -32.64
CA LEU A 93 65.81 -14.90 -32.22
C LEU A 93 65.79 -15.07 -30.69
N LEU A 94 66.94 -14.94 -30.02
CA LEU A 94 67.03 -15.06 -28.56
C LEU A 94 66.32 -13.91 -27.84
N ILE A 95 66.47 -12.68 -28.34
CA ILE A 95 65.80 -11.48 -27.80
C ILE A 95 64.28 -11.60 -28.00
N LEU A 96 63.85 -12.01 -29.20
CA LEU A 96 62.44 -12.23 -29.51
C LEU A 96 61.85 -13.31 -28.59
N GLN A 97 62.56 -14.43 -28.41
CA GLN A 97 62.15 -15.50 -27.51
C GLN A 97 62.04 -15.03 -26.05
N ALA A 98 63.00 -14.25 -25.56
CA ALA A 98 62.96 -13.68 -24.21
C ALA A 98 61.76 -12.72 -24.03
N SER A 99 61.48 -11.86 -25.02
CA SER A 99 60.33 -10.95 -24.97
C SER A 99 58.98 -11.68 -25.03
N LEU A 100 58.85 -12.73 -25.85
CA LEU A 100 57.62 -13.52 -25.92
C LEU A 100 57.36 -14.25 -24.59
N LEU A 101 58.40 -14.80 -23.98
CA LEU A 101 58.29 -15.50 -22.70
C LEU A 101 57.90 -14.53 -21.57
N GLY A 102 58.45 -13.32 -21.58
CA GLY A 102 58.06 -12.24 -20.68
C GLY A 102 56.60 -11.80 -20.86
N PHE A 103 56.17 -11.62 -22.12
CA PHE A 103 54.78 -11.26 -22.44
C PHE A 103 53.78 -12.31 -21.96
N SER A 104 54.08 -13.60 -22.16
CA SER A 104 53.20 -14.69 -21.72
C SER A 104 53.07 -14.77 -20.20
N LEU A 105 54.17 -14.58 -19.46
CA LEU A 105 54.07 -14.53 -17.99
C LEU A 105 53.25 -13.32 -17.52
N PHE A 106 53.44 -12.16 -18.16
CA PHE A 106 52.69 -10.97 -17.84
C PHE A 106 51.19 -11.15 -18.11
N ALA A 107 50.85 -11.73 -19.27
CA ALA A 107 49.49 -12.14 -19.62
C ALA A 107 48.87 -13.05 -18.55
N TRP A 108 49.61 -14.09 -18.12
CA TRP A 108 49.15 -14.99 -17.07
C TRP A 108 48.90 -14.29 -15.73
N MET A 109 49.80 -13.39 -15.31
CA MET A 109 49.64 -12.60 -14.08
C MET A 109 48.42 -11.68 -14.14
N LEU A 110 48.18 -11.05 -15.29
CA LEU A 110 47.00 -10.22 -15.52
C LEU A 110 45.72 -11.06 -15.46
N LEU A 111 45.70 -12.26 -16.05
CA LEU A 111 44.55 -13.17 -15.99
C LEU A 111 44.19 -13.57 -14.56
N ASP A 112 45.19 -13.89 -13.73
CA ASP A 112 44.96 -14.28 -12.34
C ASP A 112 44.38 -13.12 -11.49
N LYS A 113 44.77 -11.87 -11.79
CA LYS A 113 44.21 -10.67 -11.13
C LYS A 113 42.84 -10.27 -11.68
N LEU A 114 42.59 -10.53 -12.96
CA LEU A 114 41.33 -10.19 -13.61
C LEU A 114 40.21 -11.20 -13.26
N TYR A 115 40.57 -12.45 -12.96
CA TYR A 115 39.63 -13.50 -12.56
C TYR A 115 38.65 -13.10 -11.43
N PRO A 116 39.11 -12.66 -10.25
CA PRO A 116 38.20 -12.30 -9.17
C PRO A 116 37.28 -11.12 -9.54
N VAL A 117 37.78 -10.14 -10.29
CA VAL A 117 37.01 -8.97 -10.75
C VAL A 117 35.88 -9.40 -11.69
N ILE A 118 36.15 -10.30 -12.64
CA ILE A 118 35.14 -10.84 -13.54
C ILE A 118 34.08 -11.63 -12.75
N MET A 119 34.51 -12.42 -11.78
CA MET A 119 33.60 -13.23 -10.97
C MET A 119 32.67 -12.36 -10.12
N GLU A 120 33.19 -11.27 -9.55
CA GLU A 120 32.40 -10.31 -8.78
C GLU A 120 31.31 -9.67 -9.65
N HIS A 121 31.67 -9.14 -10.83
CA HIS A 121 30.69 -8.59 -11.77
C HIS A 121 29.61 -9.58 -12.17
N HIS A 122 29.96 -10.85 -12.34
CA HIS A 122 28.99 -11.89 -12.69
C HIS A 122 28.07 -12.25 -11.51
N SER A 123 28.62 -12.36 -10.29
CA SER A 123 27.84 -12.62 -9.08
C SER A 123 26.85 -11.49 -8.79
N VAL A 124 27.27 -10.23 -8.93
CA VAL A 124 26.43 -9.06 -8.76
C VAL A 124 25.32 -9.03 -9.81
N ARG A 125 25.62 -9.32 -11.08
CA ARG A 125 24.59 -9.41 -12.13
C ARG A 125 23.56 -10.51 -11.87
N LYS A 126 23.97 -11.65 -11.32
CA LYS A 126 23.04 -12.73 -10.93
C LYS A 126 22.11 -12.30 -9.81
N ILE A 127 22.65 -11.60 -8.80
CA ILE A 127 21.86 -11.07 -7.68
C ILE A 127 20.87 -10.02 -8.18
N ILE A 128 21.33 -9.07 -9.01
CA ILE A 128 20.46 -8.03 -9.59
C ILE A 128 19.33 -8.65 -10.41
N LYS A 129 19.63 -9.63 -11.28
CA LYS A 129 18.59 -10.32 -12.08
C LYS A 129 17.58 -11.05 -11.20
N ALA A 130 18.03 -11.73 -10.14
CA ALA A 130 17.14 -12.41 -9.22
C ALA A 130 16.24 -11.42 -8.46
N GLU A 131 16.81 -10.30 -8.00
CA GLU A 131 16.06 -9.23 -7.33
C GLU A 131 15.05 -8.55 -8.27
N GLU A 132 15.41 -8.34 -9.53
CA GLU A 132 14.52 -7.76 -10.55
C GLU A 132 13.29 -8.63 -10.81
N ILE A 133 13.47 -9.96 -10.91
CA ILE A 133 12.36 -10.92 -11.07
C ILE A 133 11.41 -10.84 -9.86
N LEU A 134 11.96 -10.86 -8.64
CA LEU A 134 11.17 -10.74 -7.40
C LEU A 134 10.44 -9.39 -7.29
N LEU A 135 11.09 -8.31 -7.72
CA LEU A 135 10.47 -6.98 -7.77
C LEU A 135 9.31 -6.96 -8.77
N GLN A 136 9.46 -7.62 -9.92
CA GLN A 136 8.42 -7.70 -10.94
C GLN A 136 7.21 -8.51 -10.47
N GLU A 137 7.43 -9.65 -9.80
CA GLU A 137 6.35 -10.43 -9.18
C GLU A 137 5.62 -9.63 -8.08
N ARG A 138 6.37 -8.93 -7.22
CA ARG A 138 5.78 -8.06 -6.19
C ARG A 138 4.97 -6.92 -6.81
N LYS A 139 5.45 -6.31 -7.89
CA LYS A 139 4.71 -5.27 -8.62
C LYS A 139 3.40 -5.80 -9.19
N LEU A 140 3.40 -7.01 -9.76
CA LEU A 140 2.19 -7.65 -10.29
C LEU A 140 1.18 -7.93 -9.16
N LEU A 141 1.63 -8.53 -8.06
CA LEU A 141 0.80 -8.78 -6.87
C LEU A 141 0.22 -7.49 -6.29
N MET A 142 1.03 -6.43 -6.20
CA MET A 142 0.60 -5.13 -5.70
C MET A 142 -0.41 -4.46 -6.66
N GLY A 143 -0.24 -4.64 -7.97
CA GLY A 143 -1.20 -4.21 -9.00
C GLY A 143 -2.56 -4.90 -8.84
N ASP A 144 -2.57 -6.21 -8.61
CA ASP A 144 -3.80 -6.97 -8.38
C ASP A 144 -4.48 -6.56 -7.07
N HIS A 145 -3.73 -6.41 -5.97
CA HIS A 145 -4.27 -5.89 -4.72
C HIS A 145 -4.84 -4.48 -4.87
N SER A 146 -4.17 -3.60 -5.63
CA SER A 146 -4.66 -2.26 -5.93
C SER A 146 -5.98 -2.30 -6.71
N ARG A 147 -6.11 -3.18 -7.71
CA ARG A 147 -7.38 -3.38 -8.45
C ARG A 147 -8.50 -3.89 -7.55
N VAL A 148 -8.22 -4.87 -6.69
CA VAL A 148 -9.21 -5.40 -5.73
C VAL A 148 -9.64 -4.31 -4.76
N LEU A 149 -8.69 -3.54 -4.22
CA LEU A 149 -8.98 -2.44 -3.31
C LEU A 149 -9.80 -1.34 -3.99
N GLN A 150 -9.45 -0.98 -5.23
CA GLN A 150 -10.21 -0.04 -6.05
C GLN A 150 -11.64 -0.54 -6.32
N GLY A 151 -11.82 -1.84 -6.58
CA GLY A 151 -13.13 -2.48 -6.71
C GLY A 151 -13.97 -2.36 -5.42
N LYS A 152 -13.37 -2.64 -4.27
CA LYS A 152 -14.04 -2.48 -2.96
C LYS A 152 -14.39 -1.01 -2.67
N ILE A 153 -13.53 -0.07 -3.03
CA ILE A 153 -13.81 1.38 -2.89
C ILE A 153 -15.00 1.77 -3.77
N ALA A 154 -15.05 1.29 -5.02
CA ALA A 154 -16.16 1.55 -5.92
C ALA A 154 -17.48 0.94 -5.39
N GLU A 155 -17.43 -0.28 -4.86
CA GLU A 155 -18.59 -0.95 -4.24
C GLU A 155 -19.09 -0.18 -3.01
N LEU A 156 -18.19 0.21 -2.10
CA LEU A 156 -18.55 1.02 -0.93
C LEU A 156 -19.14 2.36 -1.35
N ARG A 157 -18.58 3.01 -2.38
CA ARG A 157 -19.09 4.28 -2.90
C ARG A 157 -20.50 4.13 -3.48
N ALA A 158 -20.78 3.03 -4.18
CA ALA A 158 -22.12 2.72 -4.67
C ALA A 158 -23.12 2.49 -3.52
N LYS A 159 -22.72 1.72 -2.50
CA LYS A 159 -23.53 1.51 -1.28
C LYS A 159 -23.82 2.82 -0.54
N MET A 160 -22.81 3.68 -0.40
CA MET A 160 -22.96 5.00 0.23
C MET A 160 -23.93 5.88 -0.55
N LYS A 161 -23.81 5.94 -1.88
CA LYS A 161 -24.73 6.70 -2.73
C LYS A 161 -26.17 6.19 -2.64
N LYS A 162 -26.37 4.87 -2.58
CA LYS A 162 -27.69 4.26 -2.38
C LYS A 162 -28.30 4.65 -1.02
N LEU A 163 -27.52 4.56 0.06
CA LEU A 163 -27.98 5.00 1.38
C LEU A 163 -28.30 6.49 1.42
N GLU A 164 -27.52 7.33 0.72
CA GLU A 164 -27.78 8.75 0.61
C GLU A 164 -29.12 9.04 -0.09
N THR A 165 -29.43 8.34 -1.18
CA THR A 165 -30.72 8.48 -1.86
C THR A 165 -31.88 7.99 -0.99
N ASP A 166 -31.72 6.87 -0.30
CA ASP A 166 -32.75 6.35 0.62
C ASP A 166 -33.01 7.31 1.78
N CYS A 167 -31.95 7.93 2.32
CA CYS A 167 -32.05 8.95 3.36
C CYS A 167 -32.79 10.20 2.85
N LYS A 168 -32.45 10.69 1.64
CA LYS A 168 -33.15 11.81 1.00
C LYS A 168 -34.63 11.52 0.78
N ILE A 169 -34.99 10.31 0.33
CA ILE A 169 -36.39 9.89 0.16
C ILE A 169 -37.12 9.84 1.50
N LYS A 170 -36.48 9.31 2.56
CA LYS A 170 -37.09 9.29 3.89
C LYS A 170 -37.28 10.70 4.45
N ALA A 171 -36.34 11.62 4.21
CA ALA A 171 -36.44 13.01 4.64
C ALA A 171 -37.61 13.74 3.97
N THR A 172 -37.80 13.59 2.66
CA THR A 172 -38.94 14.21 1.96
C THR A 172 -40.28 13.61 2.40
N LYS A 173 -40.33 12.30 2.65
CA LYS A 173 -41.53 11.64 3.23
C LYS A 173 -41.84 12.18 4.63
N ALA A 174 -40.84 12.31 5.49
CA ALA A 174 -41.00 12.87 6.83
C ALA A 174 -41.46 14.33 6.78
N GLN A 175 -40.91 15.13 5.86
CA GLN A 175 -41.34 16.51 5.64
C GLN A 175 -42.80 16.60 5.17
N ALA A 176 -43.21 15.74 4.22
CA ALA A 176 -44.59 15.67 3.76
C ALA A 176 -45.56 15.27 4.90
N ALA A 177 -45.18 14.26 5.70
CA ALA A 177 -45.95 13.87 6.87
C ALA A 177 -46.02 15.01 7.90
N GLY A 178 -44.93 15.72 8.14
CA GLY A 178 -44.88 16.91 9.01
C GLY A 178 -45.81 18.03 8.52
N ALA A 179 -45.87 18.29 7.21
CA ALA A 179 -46.78 19.27 6.63
C ALA A 179 -48.25 18.86 6.80
N ILE A 180 -48.57 17.57 6.68
CA ILE A 180 -49.91 17.03 6.93
C ILE A 180 -50.29 17.20 8.40
N VAL A 181 -49.40 16.86 9.33
CA VAL A 181 -49.62 17.04 10.78
C VAL A 181 -49.80 18.52 11.11
N LEU A 182 -49.01 19.42 10.52
CA LEU A 182 -49.16 20.86 10.72
C LEU A 182 -50.52 21.37 10.21
N LYS A 183 -50.95 20.91 9.02
CA LYS A 183 -52.26 21.26 8.47
C LYS A 183 -53.38 20.77 9.38
N LEU A 184 -53.29 19.54 9.86
CA LEU A 184 -54.28 18.96 10.77
C LEU A 184 -54.30 19.71 12.11
N LYS A 185 -53.14 20.08 12.66
CA LYS A 185 -53.03 20.91 13.87
C LYS A 185 -53.75 22.25 13.69
N ASN A 186 -53.52 22.95 12.58
CA ASN A 186 -54.18 24.24 12.34
C ASN A 186 -55.72 24.08 12.21
N GLN A 187 -56.19 22.98 11.61
CA GLN A 187 -57.63 22.66 11.58
C GLN A 187 -58.20 22.42 12.98
N PHE A 188 -57.45 21.75 13.86
CA PHE A 188 -57.84 21.57 15.26
C PHE A 188 -57.83 22.88 16.04
N GLU A 189 -56.83 23.75 15.85
CA GLU A 189 -56.80 25.08 16.47
C GLU A 189 -58.00 25.92 16.03
N GLU A 190 -58.35 25.92 14.75
CA GLU A 190 -59.54 26.63 14.24
C GLU A 190 -60.83 26.10 14.87
N LEU A 191 -60.97 24.77 14.99
CA LEU A 191 -62.11 24.15 15.64
C LEU A 191 -62.18 24.54 17.13
N HIS A 192 -61.04 24.58 17.82
CA HIS A 192 -60.94 24.98 19.21
C HIS A 192 -61.41 26.43 19.41
N PHE A 193 -60.97 27.36 18.57
CA PHE A 193 -61.45 28.75 18.63
C PHE A 193 -62.97 28.87 18.41
N LYS A 194 -63.54 28.07 17.50
CA LYS A 194 -65.01 28.04 17.31
C LYS A 194 -65.73 27.49 18.55
N TYR A 195 -65.16 26.46 19.18
CA TYR A 195 -65.68 25.89 20.41
C TYR A 195 -65.67 26.91 21.55
N ASP A 196 -64.54 27.59 21.79
CA ASP A 196 -64.42 28.62 22.84
C ASP A 196 -65.45 29.74 22.65
N ARG A 197 -65.62 30.23 21.42
CA ARG A 197 -66.63 31.26 21.10
C ARG A 197 -68.06 30.79 21.38
N LEU A 198 -68.39 29.55 21.02
CA LEU A 198 -69.72 28.97 21.29
C LEU A 198 -69.96 28.81 22.79
N PHE A 199 -68.90 28.48 23.53
CA PHE A 199 -68.94 28.35 24.98
C PHE A 199 -69.19 29.71 25.65
N GLU A 200 -68.48 30.76 25.23
CA GLU A 200 -68.73 32.14 25.70
C GLU A 200 -70.16 32.59 25.41
N TYR A 201 -70.69 32.28 24.22
CA TYR A 201 -72.07 32.60 23.87
C TYR A 201 -73.07 31.84 24.75
N ASN A 202 -72.85 30.54 24.99
CA ASN A 202 -73.67 29.76 25.91
C ASN A 202 -73.62 30.29 27.34
N GLN A 203 -72.46 30.72 27.84
CA GLN A 203 -72.36 31.37 29.15
C GLN A 203 -73.13 32.69 29.18
N THR A 204 -73.02 33.50 28.13
CA THR A 204 -73.77 34.76 28.02
C THR A 204 -75.27 34.50 28.04
N LEU A 205 -75.76 33.51 27.27
CA LEU A 205 -77.15 33.08 27.30
C LEU A 205 -77.59 32.60 28.69
N ARG A 206 -76.76 31.82 29.39
CA ARG A 206 -77.04 31.40 30.77
C ARG A 206 -77.14 32.60 31.71
N ASN A 207 -76.22 33.56 31.61
CA ASN A 207 -76.26 34.78 32.41
C ASN A 207 -77.50 35.62 32.10
N GLN A 208 -77.90 35.71 30.83
CA GLN A 208 -79.14 36.36 30.41
C GLN A 208 -80.37 35.65 30.99
N LEU A 209 -80.46 34.32 30.88
CA LEU A 209 -81.55 33.55 31.48
C LEU A 209 -81.61 33.74 32.99
N GLN A 210 -80.46 33.75 33.67
CA GLN A 210 -80.40 33.94 35.11
C GLN A 210 -80.83 35.35 35.51
N SER A 211 -80.45 36.38 34.74
CA SER A 211 -80.93 37.74 34.95
C SER A 211 -82.45 37.85 34.78
N ILE A 212 -83.02 37.23 33.74
CA ILE A 212 -84.48 37.20 33.53
C ILE A 212 -85.17 36.40 34.64
N SER A 213 -84.59 35.28 35.08
CA SER A 213 -85.12 34.50 36.21
C SER A 213 -85.16 35.31 37.50
N HIS A 214 -84.11 36.08 37.79
CA HIS A 214 -84.09 36.98 38.94
C HIS A 214 -85.03 38.19 38.74
N GLU A 215 -85.21 38.68 37.52
CA GLU A 215 -86.16 39.75 37.18
C GLU A 215 -87.64 39.28 37.26
N VAL A 216 -87.90 37.99 37.01
CA VAL A 216 -89.18 37.32 37.27
C VAL A 216 -89.40 37.10 38.76
N GLU A 217 -88.35 36.75 39.54
CA GLU A 217 -88.44 36.67 41.01
C GLU A 217 -88.68 38.04 41.68
N ILE A 218 -88.16 39.14 41.11
CA ILE A 218 -88.34 40.50 41.66
C ILE A 218 -89.70 41.11 41.27
N ASN A 219 -90.30 40.67 40.17
CA ASN A 219 -91.63 41.14 39.72
C ASN A 219 -92.80 40.27 40.23
N ASP A 220 -92.53 39.18 40.96
CA ASP A 220 -93.52 38.32 41.62
C ASP A 220 -93.55 38.55 43.16
N GLU A 221 -93.56 39.83 43.58
CA GLU A 221 -94.13 40.23 44.88
C GLU A 221 -95.56 40.76 44.69
N SER A 222 -96.37 40.00 43.93
CA SER A 222 -97.82 40.12 43.86
C SER A 222 -98.43 38.84 43.29
N ASP A 223 -98.64 37.88 44.18
CA ASP A 223 -99.78 36.94 44.18
C ASP A 223 -100.03 36.08 42.92
N GLY A 224 -99.59 34.81 42.98
CA GLY A 224 -100.35 33.73 42.34
C GLY A 224 -99.61 32.72 41.45
N TRP A 225 -98.61 32.01 41.96
CA TRP A 225 -98.01 30.86 41.25
C TRP A 225 -98.00 29.52 42.02
N SER A 226 -98.75 29.41 43.12
CA SER A 226 -98.92 28.14 43.84
C SER A 226 -99.84 27.12 43.13
N ASN A 227 -100.51 27.50 42.03
CA ASN A 227 -101.53 26.66 41.36
C ASN A 227 -101.12 26.05 39.99
N LEU A 228 -99.88 26.20 39.54
CA LEU A 228 -99.41 25.64 38.25
C LEU A 228 -98.38 24.51 38.37
N LYS A 229 -97.89 24.25 39.59
CA LYS A 229 -96.93 23.16 39.87
C LYS A 229 -97.53 21.75 39.81
N ILE A 230 -98.86 21.63 39.71
CA ILE A 230 -99.60 20.35 39.67
C ILE A 230 -99.94 19.92 38.23
N LYS A 231 -99.69 20.74 37.20
CA LYS A 231 -100.21 20.48 35.83
C LYS A 231 -99.18 20.39 34.70
N LEU A 232 -97.88 20.44 34.98
CA LEU A 232 -96.83 20.01 34.04
C LEU A 232 -95.90 19.02 34.72
N GLY A 233 -95.97 17.76 34.32
CA GLY A 233 -94.96 16.77 34.63
C GLY A 233 -93.66 17.14 33.90
N CYS A 234 -92.69 17.67 34.62
CA CYS A 234 -91.31 17.72 34.15
C CYS A 234 -90.58 16.45 34.61
N PRO A 235 -89.93 15.71 33.71
CA PRO A 235 -89.17 14.54 34.07
C PRO A 235 -87.92 14.93 34.87
N THR A 236 -87.73 14.24 35.99
CA THR A 236 -86.46 14.13 36.71
C THR A 236 -85.41 13.62 35.73
N LEU A 237 -84.48 14.50 35.34
CA LEU A 237 -83.23 14.10 34.72
C LEU A 237 -82.16 14.27 35.79
N GLU A 238 -81.80 13.13 36.37
CA GLU A 238 -80.70 13.00 37.31
C GLU A 238 -79.47 13.68 36.73
N ASN A 239 -78.97 14.63 37.52
CA ASN A 239 -77.61 15.13 37.44
C ASN A 239 -76.64 13.96 37.70
N ASN A 240 -76.31 13.21 36.67
CA ASN A 240 -75.01 12.52 36.61
C ASN A 240 -73.98 13.56 36.20
N GLY A 241 -73.68 14.44 37.15
CA GLY A 241 -72.48 15.25 37.19
C GLY A 241 -71.30 14.34 37.38
N GLN A 242 -70.93 13.63 36.32
CA GLN A 242 -69.57 13.16 36.16
C GLN A 242 -68.81 14.31 35.54
N SER A 243 -68.12 15.05 36.41
CA SER A 243 -67.00 15.89 36.00
C SER A 243 -66.06 15.03 35.17
N VAL A 244 -66.14 15.13 33.84
CA VAL A 244 -65.04 14.68 33.01
C VAL A 244 -63.98 15.75 33.15
N ASP A 245 -63.11 15.50 34.12
CA ASP A 245 -61.88 16.23 34.34
C ASP A 245 -61.07 16.15 33.04
N PHE A 246 -61.05 17.23 32.25
CA PHE A 246 -60.20 17.37 31.07
C PHE A 246 -58.74 17.62 31.43
N LYS A 247 -58.30 17.15 32.60
CA LYS A 247 -56.90 17.16 33.03
C LYS A 247 -56.12 15.92 32.58
N ASN A 248 -56.76 14.94 31.92
CA ASN A 248 -56.11 13.69 31.50
C ASN A 248 -55.89 13.49 29.98
N VAL A 249 -56.00 14.53 29.14
CA VAL A 249 -55.59 14.40 27.73
C VAL A 249 -54.09 14.66 27.53
N MET A 250 -53.36 14.99 28.60
CA MET A 250 -51.89 15.09 28.59
C MET A 250 -51.17 13.82 29.06
N GLU A 251 -51.88 12.70 29.26
CA GLU A 251 -51.27 11.46 29.79
C GLU A 251 -51.54 10.19 28.95
N ALA A 252 -51.83 10.35 27.65
CA ALA A 252 -51.77 9.25 26.68
C ALA A 252 -50.46 9.25 25.86
N THR A 253 -49.41 9.93 26.33
CA THR A 253 -48.03 9.79 25.84
C THR A 253 -47.16 9.03 26.83
N THR A 254 -47.66 7.94 27.41
CA THR A 254 -46.82 7.03 28.22
C THR A 254 -47.18 5.58 27.97
N LYS A 255 -47.20 5.15 26.71
CA LYS A 255 -47.09 3.73 26.35
C LYS A 255 -46.51 3.52 24.94
N CYS A 256 -45.25 3.93 24.81
CA CYS A 256 -44.30 3.32 23.87
C CYS A 256 -42.95 3.25 24.59
N GLY A 257 -42.96 2.48 25.67
CA GLY A 257 -41.79 2.17 26.49
C GLY A 257 -41.71 0.67 26.69
N GLU A 258 -41.68 -0.09 25.58
CA GLU A 258 -41.26 -1.50 25.56
C GLU A 258 -40.45 -1.71 24.29
N TYR A 259 -39.20 -1.21 24.30
CA TYR A 259 -38.17 -1.85 23.50
C TYR A 259 -37.77 -3.11 24.26
N LEU A 260 -38.25 -4.23 23.74
CA LEU A 260 -37.80 -5.55 24.11
C LEU A 260 -36.28 -5.62 23.92
N VAL A 261 -35.56 -5.58 25.03
CA VAL A 261 -34.22 -6.15 25.14
C VAL A 261 -34.40 -7.66 24.97
N SER A 262 -33.72 -8.22 23.98
CA SER A 262 -33.36 -9.64 23.95
C SER A 262 -31.87 -9.71 23.74
N ASP A 263 -31.19 -10.19 24.77
CA ASP A 263 -29.74 -10.36 24.86
C ASP A 263 -29.20 -11.36 23.82
N THR A 264 -28.04 -11.05 23.24
CA THR A 264 -26.92 -12.02 23.20
C THR A 264 -25.57 -11.30 23.17
N GLN A 265 -24.89 -11.35 24.32
CA GLN A 265 -23.44 -11.37 24.58
C GLN A 265 -22.40 -10.96 23.50
N SER A 266 -21.62 -9.93 23.86
CA SER A 266 -20.13 -9.94 23.97
C SER A 266 -19.25 -10.31 22.76
N SER A 267 -18.55 -9.31 22.18
CA SER A 267 -17.06 -9.27 22.17
C SER A 267 -16.50 -7.95 21.60
N SER A 268 -15.77 -7.25 22.48
CA SER A 268 -14.61 -6.36 22.31
C SER A 268 -14.40 -5.49 21.05
N SER A 269 -14.34 -4.18 21.31
CA SER A 269 -13.78 -3.13 20.44
C SER A 269 -12.25 -3.05 20.61
N PRO A 270 -11.43 -2.92 19.53
CA PRO A 270 -10.02 -2.63 19.67
C PRO A 270 -9.80 -1.12 19.78
N ARG A 271 -9.30 -0.68 20.95
CA ARG A 271 -8.75 0.67 21.14
C ARG A 271 -7.48 0.83 20.31
N HIS A 272 -7.47 1.91 19.54
CA HIS A 272 -6.31 2.48 18.88
C HIS A 272 -5.24 2.88 19.93
N ARG A 273 -4.15 2.11 20.04
CA ARG A 273 -2.92 2.57 20.72
C ARG A 273 -2.08 3.38 19.73
N ARG A 274 -1.67 4.57 20.14
CA ARG A 274 -0.51 5.28 19.56
C ARG A 274 0.78 4.72 20.18
N PRO A 275 1.88 4.64 19.43
CA PRO A 275 3.19 4.35 20.00
C PRO A 275 3.80 5.62 20.60
N ILE A 276 4.27 5.52 21.85
CA ILE A 276 5.16 6.48 22.48
C ILE A 276 6.58 5.92 22.29
N TYR A 277 7.43 6.69 21.61
CA TYR A 277 8.88 6.50 21.63
C TYR A 277 9.43 7.19 22.88
N GLN A 278 10.29 6.51 23.64
CA GLN A 278 11.36 7.17 24.39
C GLN A 278 12.50 6.21 24.69
N CYS A 279 13.68 6.83 24.79
CA CYS A 279 15.06 6.33 24.83
C CYS A 279 15.35 5.11 25.71
#